data_AF-A0A4U9HIS5-F1
#
_entry.id   AF-A0A4U9HIS5-F1
#
_cell.length_a   1.000
_cell.length_b   1.000
_cell.length_c   1.000
_cell.angle_alpha   90.00
_cell.angle_beta   90.00
_cell.angle_gamma   90.00
#
_symmetry.space_group_name_H-M   'P 1'
#
loop_
_entity.id
_entity.type
_entity.pdbx_description
1 polymer ?
#
loop_
_entity_poly.entity_id
_entity_poly.type
_entity_poly.pdbx_seq_one_letter_code
_entity_poly.pdbx_strand_id
1 'polypeptide(L)'
;MTGTIKNAGNVTGAESGIQIEEDSSMLRIENASTGHIEGKTGIASKIGIILINNGEIKGNLNNGVELSGVTSNSKITNNGTIEGIEHGIHTSGITRVEVTNAGIIKGGRKCYFIYQRKKTTFLL
;
A
#
# COMPACT_ATOMS: atom_id res chain seq x y z
N MET A 1 5.71 19.62 -0.69
CA MET A 1 7.00 18.89 -0.61
C MET A 1 6.68 17.41 -0.63
N THR A 2 7.04 16.67 -1.67
CA THR A 2 6.81 15.22 -1.75
C THR A 2 8.00 14.49 -1.14
N GLY A 3 7.82 13.86 0.02
CA GLY A 3 8.84 13.02 0.64
C GLY A 3 9.06 11.73 -0.17
N THR A 4 10.28 11.20 -0.12
CA THR A 4 10.62 9.90 -0.73
C THR A 4 11.23 8.98 0.31
N ILE A 5 10.71 7.77 0.42
CA ILE A 5 11.30 6.68 1.21
C ILE A 5 11.98 5.73 0.22
N LYS A 6 13.29 5.52 0.38
CA LYS A 6 14.05 4.54 -0.39
C LYS A 6 14.48 3.41 0.53
N ASN A 7 13.97 2.21 0.31
CA ASN A 7 14.34 1.03 1.08
C ASN A 7 15.19 0.07 0.24
N ALA A 8 16.32 -0.35 0.80
CA ALA A 8 17.15 -1.43 0.25
C ALA A 8 17.56 -2.46 1.32
N GLY A 9 17.06 -2.30 2.55
CA GLY A 9 17.29 -3.20 3.68
C GLY A 9 15.97 -3.72 4.22
N ASN A 10 15.87 -3.87 5.55
CA ASN A 10 14.68 -4.40 6.20
C ASN A 10 13.91 -3.29 6.94
N VAL A 11 12.62 -3.17 6.66
CA VAL A 11 11.68 -2.37 7.43
C VAL A 11 10.68 -3.33 8.07
N THR A 12 10.64 -3.39 9.39
CA THR A 12 9.75 -4.27 10.13
C THR A 12 8.97 -3.49 11.19
N GLY A 13 7.68 -3.80 11.34
CA GLY A 13 6.84 -3.22 12.38
C GLY A 13 5.82 -4.23 12.90
N ALA A 14 5.41 -4.12 14.17
CA ALA A 14 4.43 -5.03 14.75
C ALA A 14 3.05 -4.88 14.09
N GLU A 15 2.60 -3.64 13.87
CA GLU A 15 1.36 -3.34 13.13
C GLU A 15 1.66 -3.07 11.65
N SER A 16 2.38 -1.99 11.35
CA SER A 16 2.72 -1.60 9.99
C SER A 16 4.24 -1.46 9.84
N GLY A 17 4.80 -2.00 8.75
CA GLY A 17 6.19 -1.72 8.39
C GLY A 17 6.38 -0.23 8.08
N ILE A 18 5.48 0.32 7.26
CA ILE A 18 5.38 1.78 7.01
C ILE A 18 3.94 2.22 7.24
N GLN A 19 3.75 3.23 8.09
CA GLN A 19 2.48 3.91 8.33
C GLN A 19 2.54 5.35 7.83
N ILE A 20 1.51 5.79 7.09
CA ILE A 20 1.39 7.16 6.59
C ILE A 20 -0.01 7.71 6.90
N GLU A 21 -0.06 8.82 7.64
CA GLU A 21 -1.29 9.45 8.14
C GLU A 21 -1.76 10.65 7.28
N GLU A 22 -2.99 11.10 7.56
CA GLU A 22 -3.83 12.00 6.73
C GLU A 22 -3.24 13.40 6.47
N ASP A 23 -2.28 13.85 7.28
CA ASP A 23 -1.67 15.19 7.19
C ASP A 23 -0.41 15.26 6.29
N SER A 24 -0.07 14.16 5.63
CA SER A 24 1.09 14.10 4.74
C SER A 24 0.76 14.53 3.31
N SER A 25 1.71 15.18 2.64
CA SER A 25 1.67 15.29 1.17
C SER A 25 1.89 13.91 0.53
N MET A 26 1.47 13.72 -0.72
CA MET A 26 1.73 12.49 -1.49
C MET A 26 3.18 12.02 -1.30
N LEU A 27 3.35 10.76 -0.92
CA LEU A 27 4.66 10.16 -0.69
C LEU A 27 5.02 9.18 -1.78
N ARG A 28 6.32 9.14 -2.09
CA ARG A 28 6.90 8.13 -2.97
C ARG A 28 7.65 7.10 -2.15
N ILE A 29 7.37 5.82 -2.40
CA ILE A 29 8.04 4.70 -1.76
C ILE A 29 8.72 3.88 -2.85
N GLU A 30 10.04 3.74 -2.75
CA GLU A 30 10.87 2.93 -3.64
C GLU A 30 11.47 1.78 -2.84
N ASN A 31 10.95 0.57 -3.03
CA ASN A 31 11.50 -0.64 -2.45
C ASN A 31 12.41 -1.32 -3.48
N ALA A 32 13.72 -1.32 -3.23
CA ALA A 32 14.71 -1.93 -4.09
C ALA A 32 14.58 -3.46 -4.10
N SER A 33 15.26 -4.14 -5.02
CA SER A 33 15.21 -5.61 -5.14
C SER A 33 15.68 -6.36 -3.89
N THR A 34 16.55 -5.75 -3.09
CA THR A 34 17.03 -6.28 -1.80
C THR A 34 16.18 -5.80 -0.62
N GLY A 35 15.19 -4.95 -0.86
CA GLY A 35 14.38 -4.34 0.18
C GLY A 35 13.25 -5.26 0.63
N HIS A 36 13.12 -5.43 1.94
CA HIS A 36 12.02 -6.14 2.59
C HIS A 36 11.22 -5.17 3.46
N ILE A 37 9.91 -5.15 3.29
CA ILE A 37 8.98 -4.37 4.11
C ILE A 37 7.94 -5.31 4.68
N GLU A 38 7.90 -5.42 6.01
CA GLU A 38 7.03 -6.37 6.70
C GLU A 38 6.32 -5.75 7.91
N GLY A 39 5.10 -6.24 8.14
CA GLY A 39 4.34 -6.03 9.37
C GLY A 39 3.09 -6.88 9.37
N LYS A 40 2.17 -6.68 10.33
CA LYS A 40 0.82 -7.25 10.19
C LYS A 40 0.20 -6.76 8.87
N THR A 41 0.30 -5.47 8.59
CA THR A 41 0.18 -4.88 7.26
C THR A 41 1.56 -4.40 6.80
N GLY A 42 1.99 -4.68 5.57
CA GLY A 42 3.32 -4.26 5.10
C GLY A 42 3.44 -2.74 5.00
N ILE A 43 2.56 -2.13 4.20
CA ILE A 43 2.41 -0.68 4.07
C ILE A 43 0.96 -0.29 4.32
N ALA A 44 0.73 0.66 5.20
CA ALA A 44 -0.59 1.25 5.44
C ALA A 44 -0.53 2.77 5.21
N SER A 45 -1.44 3.28 4.37
CA SER A 45 -1.51 4.70 4.05
C SER A 45 -2.94 5.22 4.03
N LYS A 46 -3.11 6.43 4.58
CA LYS A 46 -4.34 7.21 4.52
C LYS A 46 -4.28 8.38 3.52
N ILE A 47 -3.20 8.44 2.75
CA ILE A 47 -3.05 9.39 1.63
C ILE A 47 -2.68 8.66 0.34
N GLY A 48 -2.69 9.39 -0.78
CA GLY A 48 -2.24 8.88 -2.06
C GLY A 48 -0.75 8.61 -2.03
N ILE A 49 -0.32 7.47 -2.57
CA ILE A 49 1.10 7.11 -2.65
C ILE A 49 1.50 6.74 -4.08
N ILE A 50 2.78 6.95 -4.36
CA ILE A 50 3.45 6.35 -5.50
C ILE A 50 4.36 5.24 -4.96
N LEU A 51 3.95 3.99 -5.14
CA LEU A 51 4.72 2.82 -4.72
C LEU A 51 5.41 2.19 -5.93
N ILE A 52 6.72 1.98 -5.83
CA ILE A 52 7.51 1.16 -6.74
C ILE A 52 8.14 0.03 -5.93
N ASN A 53 7.69 -1.19 -6.18
CA ASN A 53 8.22 -2.37 -5.51
C ASN A 53 9.03 -3.24 -6.47
N ASN A 54 10.33 -3.35 -6.22
CA ASN A 54 11.21 -4.31 -6.90
C ASN A 54 11.64 -5.46 -5.96
N GLY A 55 11.45 -5.30 -4.64
CA GLY A 55 11.77 -6.30 -3.62
C GLY A 55 10.54 -6.99 -3.08
N GLU A 56 10.46 -7.10 -1.76
CA GLU A 56 9.40 -7.82 -1.07
C GLU A 56 8.61 -6.93 -0.12
N ILE A 57 7.28 -7.03 -0.19
CA ILE A 57 6.34 -6.40 0.75
C ILE A 57 5.40 -7.48 1.28
N LYS A 58 5.38 -7.68 2.60
CA LYS A 58 4.57 -8.71 3.26
C LYS A 58 3.68 -8.16 4.37
N GLY A 59 2.38 -8.45 4.25
CA GLY A 59 1.42 -8.40 5.35
C GLY A 59 1.32 -9.76 6.00
N ASN A 60 2.11 -9.99 7.03
CA ASN A 60 2.29 -11.30 7.67
C ASN A 60 1.03 -11.81 8.37
N LEU A 61 0.08 -10.93 8.67
CA LEU A 61 -1.19 -11.27 9.33
C LEU A 61 -2.41 -10.59 8.70
N ASN A 62 -2.20 -9.66 7.76
CA ASN A 62 -3.27 -8.89 7.13
C ASN A 62 -2.93 -8.59 5.66
N ASN A 63 -2.76 -7.31 5.28
CA ASN A 63 -2.62 -6.88 3.89
C ASN A 63 -1.16 -6.60 3.53
N GLY A 64 -0.73 -6.91 2.30
CA GLY A 64 0.58 -6.48 1.81
C GLY A 64 0.66 -4.95 1.77
N VAL A 65 -0.27 -4.34 1.05
CA VAL A 65 -0.46 -2.89 0.98
C VAL A 65 -1.92 -2.55 1.28
N GLU A 66 -2.14 -1.59 2.17
CA GLU A 66 -3.45 -1.08 2.53
C GLU A 66 -3.53 0.44 2.30
N LEU A 67 -4.52 0.85 1.49
CA LEU A 67 -4.83 2.25 1.20
C LEU A 67 -6.27 2.55 1.67
N SER A 68 -6.41 3.16 2.84
CA SER A 68 -7.72 3.31 3.50
C SER A 68 -8.02 4.78 3.79
N GLY A 69 -9.17 5.29 3.34
CA GLY A 69 -9.57 6.69 3.54
C GLY A 69 -8.84 7.70 2.65
N VAL A 70 -8.18 7.22 1.60
CA VAL A 70 -7.32 8.01 0.73
C VAL A 70 -8.13 8.90 -0.21
N THR A 71 -8.04 10.22 -0.07
CA THR A 71 -8.76 11.16 -0.95
C THR A 71 -8.05 11.47 -2.27
N SER A 72 -6.77 11.14 -2.39
CA SER A 72 -5.95 11.38 -3.59
C SER A 72 -5.71 10.11 -4.40
N ASN A 73 -5.15 10.24 -5.60
CA ASN A 73 -4.90 9.09 -6.46
C ASN A 73 -3.63 8.35 -5.99
N SER A 74 -3.66 7.03 -6.03
CA SER A 74 -2.47 6.18 -5.80
C SER A 74 -2.02 5.49 -7.07
N LYS A 75 -0.70 5.32 -7.20
CA LYS A 75 -0.07 4.54 -8.26
C LYS A 75 0.81 3.47 -7.64
N ILE A 76 0.59 2.22 -8.03
CA ILE A 76 1.37 1.08 -7.57
C ILE A 76 2.01 0.41 -8.77
N THR A 77 3.34 0.33 -8.78
CA THR A 77 4.13 -0.45 -9.74
C THR A 77 4.80 -1.59 -9.00
N ASN A 78 4.45 -2.83 -9.34
CA ASN A 78 5.02 -4.02 -8.73
C ASN A 78 5.83 -4.82 -9.76
N ASN A 79 7.14 -4.88 -9.55
CA ASN A 79 8.09 -5.74 -10.27
C ASN A 79 8.63 -6.87 -9.38
N GLY A 80 8.49 -6.75 -8.06
CA GLY A 80 8.87 -7.76 -7.08
C GLY A 80 7.67 -8.57 -6.56
N THR A 81 7.64 -8.82 -5.26
CA THR A 81 6.57 -9.56 -4.58
C THR A 81 5.80 -8.65 -3.63
N ILE A 82 4.46 -8.66 -3.74
CA ILE A 82 3.55 -8.15 -2.70
C ILE A 82 2.69 -9.32 -2.24
N GLU A 83 2.73 -9.62 -0.95
CA GLU A 83 2.00 -10.71 -0.35
C GLU A 83 1.23 -10.24 0.89
N GLY A 84 -0.02 -10.68 1.04
CA GLY A 84 -0.77 -10.52 2.27
C GLY A 84 -1.57 -11.76 2.60
N ILE A 85 -1.73 -12.04 3.89
CA ILE A 85 -2.58 -13.14 4.37
C ILE A 85 -4.04 -12.92 3.96
N GLU A 86 -4.56 -11.71 4.06
CA GLU A 86 -5.90 -11.40 3.55
C GLU A 86 -5.84 -10.94 2.09
N HIS A 87 -5.16 -9.83 1.84
CA HIS A 87 -5.06 -9.22 0.52
C HIS A 87 -3.64 -8.81 0.17
N GLY A 88 -3.24 -9.01 -1.10
CA GLY A 88 -2.00 -8.44 -1.59
C GLY A 88 -2.07 -6.91 -1.57
N ILE A 89 -3.11 -6.37 -2.21
CA ILE A 89 -3.43 -4.94 -2.18
C ILE A 89 -4.91 -4.77 -1.77
N HIS A 90 -5.13 -4.04 -0.68
CA HIS A 90 -6.44 -3.62 -0.21
C HIS A 90 -6.57 -2.11 -0.38
N THR A 91 -7.65 -1.65 -1.02
CA THR A 91 -7.99 -0.22 -1.05
C THR A 91 -9.43 0.02 -0.66
N SER A 92 -9.67 0.95 0.28
CA SER A 92 -10.99 1.33 0.75
C SER A 92 -11.16 2.86 0.76
N GLY A 93 -12.28 3.34 0.19
CA GLY A 93 -12.58 4.78 0.17
C GLY A 93 -11.58 5.62 -0.62
N ILE A 94 -10.94 5.04 -1.65
CA ILE A 94 -9.92 5.70 -2.48
C ILE A 94 -10.50 6.28 -3.77
N THR A 95 -10.22 7.55 -4.09
CA THR A 95 -10.71 8.21 -5.33
C THR A 95 -10.33 7.46 -6.62
N ARG A 96 -9.06 7.04 -6.75
CA ARG A 96 -8.57 6.23 -7.88
C ARG A 96 -7.27 5.52 -7.50
N VAL A 97 -7.15 4.25 -7.90
CA VAL A 97 -5.91 3.48 -7.84
C VAL A 97 -5.54 2.99 -9.23
N GLU A 98 -4.29 3.14 -9.60
CA GLU A 98 -3.69 2.55 -10.81
C GLU A 98 -2.66 1.51 -10.36
N VAL A 99 -2.78 0.29 -10.86
CA VAL A 99 -1.83 -0.78 -10.55
C VAL A 99 -1.23 -1.34 -11.83
N THR A 100 0.10 -1.27 -11.92
CA THR A 100 0.91 -1.94 -12.95
C THR A 100 1.67 -3.07 -12.28
N ASN A 101 1.52 -4.29 -12.79
CA ASN A 101 2.17 -5.46 -12.22
C ASN A 101 2.95 -6.24 -13.28
N ALA A 102 4.25 -6.34 -13.09
CA ALA A 102 5.16 -7.26 -13.79
C ALA A 102 5.71 -8.36 -12.86
N GLY A 103 5.49 -8.24 -11.55
CA GLY A 103 5.91 -9.20 -10.54
C GLY A 103 4.77 -10.09 -10.01
N ILE A 104 4.89 -10.49 -8.75
CA ILE A 104 3.97 -11.39 -8.06
C ILE A 104 3.11 -10.60 -7.07
N ILE A 105 1.79 -10.81 -7.12
CA ILE A 105 0.85 -10.32 -6.10
C ILE A 105 0.03 -11.50 -5.58
N LYS A 106 0.12 -11.75 -4.27
CA LYS A 106 -0.58 -12.84 -3.59
C LYS A 106 -1.45 -12.29 -2.47
N GLY A 107 -2.66 -12.82 -2.36
CA GLY A 107 -3.55 -12.61 -1.22
C GLY A 107 -4.22 -13.92 -0.85
N GLY A 108 -4.27 -14.26 0.43
CA GLY A 108 -4.91 -15.51 0.88
C GLY A 108 -6.43 -15.52 0.65
N ARG A 109 -7.09 -14.35 0.68
CA ARG A 109 -8.48 -14.20 0.21
C ARG A 109 -8.55 -13.66 -1.22
N LYS A 110 -7.90 -12.51 -1.49
CA LYS A 110 -7.90 -11.90 -2.83
C LYS A 110 -6.58 -11.17 -3.08
N CYS A 111 -5.98 -11.35 -4.26
CA CYS A 111 -4.77 -10.60 -4.63
C CYS A 111 -5.02 -9.07 -4.66
N TYR A 112 -6.16 -8.66 -5.21
CA TYR A 112 -6.62 -7.26 -5.22
C TYR A 112 -8.01 -7.17 -4.59
N PHE A 113 -8.21 -6.20 -3.71
CA PHE A 113 -9.52 -5.81 -3.24
C PHE A 113 -9.65 -4.29 -3.32
N ILE A 114 -10.45 -3.82 -4.28
CA ILE A 114 -10.66 -2.39 -4.54
C ILE A 114 -12.13 -2.08 -4.31
N TYR A 115 -12.41 -1.22 -3.33
CA TYR A 115 -13.76 -0.81 -2.99
C TYR A 115 -13.85 0.70 -2.73
N GLN A 116 -14.86 1.32 -3.36
CA GLN A 116 -15.19 2.73 -3.24
C GLN A 116 -16.48 2.88 -2.45
N ARG A 117 -16.42 3.50 -1.27
CA ARG A 117 -17.62 3.88 -0.51
C ARG A 117 -17.99 5.32 -0.88
N LYS A 118 -19.09 5.53 -1.61
CA LYS A 118 -19.64 6.88 -1.78
C LYS A 118 -20.01 7.42 -0.39
N LYS A 119 -19.34 8.49 0.07
CA LYS A 119 -19.81 9.26 1.24
C LYS A 119 -21.06 10.04 0.78
N THR A 120 -22.24 9.61 1.22
CA THR A 120 -23.45 10.43 1.13
C THR A 120 -23.43 11.41 2.31
N THR A 121 -23.08 12.66 2.05
CA THR A 121 -23.24 13.74 3.04
C THR A 121 -24.68 14.24 2.93
N PHE A 122 -25.51 13.97 3.94
CA PHE A 122 -26.77 14.68 4.08
C PHE A 122 -26.45 16.09 4.60
N LEU A 123 -26.73 17.12 3.80
CA LEU A 123 -26.92 18.46 4.35
C LEU A 123 -28.28 18.47 5.04
N LEU A 124 -28.28 18.76 6.35
CA LEU A 124 -29.49 19.13 7.10
C LEU A 124 -29.69 20.65 6.99
#